data_AF-A0A1D2LUE7-F1
#
_entry.id   AF-A0A1D2LUE7-F1
#
_cell.length_a   1.000
_cell.length_b   1.000
_cell.length_c   1.000
_cell.angle_alpha   90.00
_cell.angle_beta   90.00
_cell.angle_gamma   90.00
#
_symmetry.space_group_name_H-M   'P 1'
#
loop_
_entity.id
_entity.type
_entity.pdbx_description
1 polymer ?
#
loop_
_entity_poly.entity_id
_entity_poly.type
_entity_poly.pdbx_seq_one_letter_code
_entity_poly.pdbx_strand_id
1 'polypeptide(L)'
;MRAIFDLENTSIMIYQAHTNEEGYYVLLTDVYGGSFLNHFFDRSSAIQYAFNEALLWYENILEDFLEMDETEPLTAIDYITMAKYPLTLLQPYIEFEQDWERFKGRVRLKEMSALYWRKMMQAKQQ
;
A
#
# COMPACT_ATOMS: atom_id res chain seq x y z
N MET A 1 -4.90 19.94 -2.88
CA MET A 1 -4.45 18.60 -2.46
C MET A 1 -5.37 17.58 -3.11
N ARG A 2 -4.84 16.48 -3.65
CA ARG A 2 -5.61 15.41 -4.32
C ARG A 2 -5.25 14.07 -3.70
N ALA A 3 -6.22 13.20 -3.46
CA ALA A 3 -5.97 11.85 -2.95
C ALA A 3 -5.41 10.96 -4.06
N ILE A 4 -4.31 10.26 -3.78
CA ILE A 4 -3.79 9.17 -4.61
C ILE A 4 -4.45 7.86 -4.19
N PHE A 5 -4.45 7.58 -2.88
CA PHE A 5 -5.14 6.46 -2.25
C PHE A 5 -5.96 6.96 -1.07
N ASP A 6 -7.12 6.36 -0.87
CA ASP A 6 -7.93 6.52 0.33
C ASP A 6 -8.27 5.13 0.85
N LEU A 7 -7.51 4.72 1.87
CA LEU A 7 -7.57 3.40 2.50
C LEU A 7 -8.27 3.57 3.86
N GLU A 8 -8.89 2.51 4.36
CA GLU A 8 -9.76 2.55 5.54
C GLU A 8 -9.17 3.29 6.76
N ASN A 9 -7.85 3.19 6.96
CA ASN A 9 -7.12 3.81 8.06
C ASN A 9 -5.94 4.70 7.60
N THR A 10 -5.77 4.88 6.29
CA THR A 10 -4.60 5.59 5.74
C THR A 10 -4.97 6.31 4.44
N SER A 11 -4.69 7.60 4.33
CA SER A 11 -4.85 8.34 3.09
C SER A 11 -3.50 8.84 2.61
N ILE A 12 -3.26 8.72 1.31
CA ILE A 12 -2.02 9.18 0.65
C ILE A 12 -2.42 10.24 -0.35
N MET A 13 -1.97 11.48 -0.15
CA MET A 13 -2.38 12.63 -0.94
C MET A 13 -1.17 13.31 -1.58
N ILE A 14 -1.36 13.92 -2.74
CA ILE A 14 -0.37 14.75 -3.42
C ILE A 14 -0.86 16.19 -3.58
N TYR A 15 0.05 17.13 -3.44
CA TYR A 15 -0.20 18.55 -3.63
C TYR A 15 0.97 19.16 -4.41
N GLN A 16 0.68 19.95 -5.43
CA GLN A 16 1.69 20.76 -6.11
C GLN A 16 1.74 22.13 -5.44
N ALA A 17 2.92 22.55 -4.98
CA ALA A 17 3.08 23.89 -4.46
C ALA A 17 3.05 24.94 -5.57
N HIS A 18 2.39 26.06 -5.28
CA HIS A 18 2.30 27.23 -6.16
C HIS A 18 3.06 28.44 -5.58
N THR A 19 3.90 28.21 -4.57
CA THR A 19 4.66 29.23 -3.83
C THR A 19 6.16 29.06 -4.10
N ASN A 20 7.00 29.89 -3.45
CA ASN A 20 8.47 29.96 -3.62
C ASN A 20 9.25 28.64 -3.45
N GLU A 21 8.59 27.57 -2.98
CA GLU A 21 9.10 26.20 -2.97
C GLU A 21 8.40 25.45 -4.10
N GLU A 22 8.90 25.61 -5.33
CA GLU A 22 8.40 24.84 -6.47
C GLU A 22 8.57 23.34 -6.18
N GLY A 23 7.52 22.56 -6.45
CA GLY A 23 7.57 21.10 -6.30
C GLY A 23 6.24 20.46 -5.92
N TYR A 24 6.34 19.22 -5.49
CA TYR A 24 5.24 18.35 -5.11
C TYR A 24 5.44 17.87 -3.68
N TYR A 25 4.35 17.82 -2.91
CA TYR A 25 4.32 17.32 -1.56
C TYR A 25 3.44 16.08 -1.53
N VAL A 26 3.92 15.03 -0.88
CA VAL A 26 3.13 13.86 -0.53
C VAL A 26 2.80 13.94 0.95
N LEU A 27 1.50 13.98 1.26
CA LEU A 27 0.98 13.88 2.61
C LEU A 27 0.50 12.44 2.83
N LEU A 28 1.03 11.79 3.85
CA LEU A 28 0.56 10.52 4.37
C LEU A 28 -0.19 10.81 5.67
N THR A 29 -1.44 10.35 5.78
CA THR A 29 -2.21 10.44 7.03
C THR A 29 -2.59 9.04 7.45
N ASP A 30 -2.05 8.58 8.58
CA ASP A 30 -2.39 7.31 9.21
C ASP A 30 -3.08 7.60 10.54
N VAL A 31 -4.25 7.00 10.77
CA VAL A 31 -5.02 7.16 12.01
C VAL A 31 -4.27 6.66 13.25
N TYR A 32 -3.28 5.77 13.08
CA TYR A 32 -2.45 5.24 14.16
C TYR A 32 -1.05 5.87 14.19
N GLY A 33 -0.50 6.23 13.03
CA GLY A 33 0.89 6.68 12.84
C GLY A 33 1.12 8.19 12.76
N GLY A 34 0.06 8.99 12.66
CA GLY A 34 0.15 10.44 12.52
C GLY A 34 0.23 10.91 11.06
N SER A 35 0.76 12.11 10.83
CA SER A 35 0.82 12.70 9.48
C SER A 35 2.24 13.07 9.08
N PHE A 36 2.66 12.63 7.89
CA PHE A 36 3.99 12.91 7.34
C PHE A 36 3.86 13.70 6.03
N LEU A 37 4.66 14.75 5.89
CA LEU A 37 4.70 15.57 4.69
C LEU A 37 6.11 15.51 4.09
N ASN A 38 6.22 14.96 2.88
CA ASN A 38 7.49 14.84 2.17
C ASN A 38 7.48 15.70 0.90
N HIS A 39 8.57 16.44 0.66
CA HIS A 39 8.74 17.31 -0.51
C HIS A 39 9.58 16.66 -1.60
N PHE A 40 9.20 16.90 -2.85
CA PHE A 40 9.83 16.40 -4.07
C PHE A 40 9.88 17.49 -5.13
N PHE A 41 10.94 17.53 -5.91
CA PHE A 41 11.09 18.53 -6.98
C PHE A 41 10.26 18.22 -8.23
N ASP A 42 9.90 16.95 -8.46
CA ASP A 42 9.12 16.53 -9.64
C ASP A 42 7.96 15.58 -9.29
N ARG A 43 6.95 15.58 -10.17
CA ARG A 43 5.71 14.81 -10.00
C ARG A 43 5.98 13.31 -9.96
N SER A 44 6.92 12.83 -10.79
CA SER A 44 7.16 11.41 -10.96
C SER A 44 7.77 10.80 -9.70
N SER A 45 8.74 11.48 -9.09
CA SER A 45 9.32 11.06 -7.81
C SER A 45 8.31 11.12 -6.66
N ALA A 46 7.48 12.17 -6.60
CA ALA A 46 6.41 12.24 -5.60
C ALA A 46 5.41 11.07 -5.72
N ILE A 47 4.97 10.76 -6.94
CA ILE A 47 4.04 9.66 -7.18
C ILE A 47 4.70 8.30 -6.89
N GLN A 48 5.96 8.12 -7.30
CA GLN A 48 6.68 6.88 -7.02
C GLN A 48 6.85 6.67 -5.51
N TYR A 49 7.13 7.73 -4.76
CA TYR A 49 7.16 7.68 -3.30
C TYR A 49 5.80 7.27 -2.73
N ALA A 50 4.72 7.97 -3.10
CA ALA A 50 3.37 7.65 -2.66
C ALA A 50 2.97 6.19 -2.96
N PHE A 51 3.37 5.66 -4.12
CA PHE A 51 3.13 4.28 -4.50
C PHE A 51 3.94 3.28 -3.65
N ASN A 52 5.18 3.59 -3.31
CA ASN A 52 5.97 2.76 -2.40
C ASN A 52 5.37 2.74 -0.99
N GLU A 53 4.90 3.89 -0.48
CA GLU A 53 4.23 3.97 0.82
C GLU A 53 2.95 3.12 0.85
N ALA A 54 2.19 3.13 -0.24
CA ALA A 54 1.03 2.26 -0.39
C ALA A 54 1.41 0.76 -0.37
N LEU A 55 2.52 0.39 -1.01
CA LEU A 55 3.03 -0.99 -0.95
C LEU A 55 3.51 -1.36 0.46
N LEU A 56 4.16 -0.46 1.19
CA LEU A 56 4.60 -0.69 2.57
C LEU A 56 3.41 -0.90 3.50
N TRP A 57 2.38 -0.05 3.38
CA TRP A 57 1.13 -0.24 4.12
C TRP A 57 0.52 -1.62 3.85
N TYR A 58 0.53 -2.06 2.60
CA TYR A 58 0.04 -3.38 2.22
C TYR A 58 0.90 -4.51 2.81
N GLU A 59 2.21 -4.35 2.81
CA GLU A 59 3.14 -5.32 3.42
C GLU A 59 2.87 -5.49 4.91
N ASN A 60 2.68 -4.39 5.64
CA ASN A 60 2.38 -4.42 7.07
C ASN A 60 1.12 -5.24 7.37
N ILE A 61 0.05 -5.09 6.57
CA ILE A 61 -1.16 -5.91 6.72
C ILE A 61 -0.84 -7.40 6.54
N LEU A 62 -0.02 -7.76 5.55
CA LEU A 62 0.37 -9.15 5.32
C LEU A 62 1.29 -9.69 6.42
N GLU A 63 2.14 -8.86 7.01
CA GLU A 63 2.95 -9.18 8.17
C GLU A 63 2.06 -9.45 9.39
N ASP A 64 1.07 -8.60 9.65
CA ASP A 64 0.11 -8.82 10.74
C ASP A 64 -0.58 -10.19 10.60
N PHE A 65 -1.03 -10.55 9.38
CA PHE A 65 -1.61 -11.88 9.12
C PHE A 65 -0.62 -13.04 9.34
N LEU A 66 0.67 -12.84 9.06
CA LEU A 66 1.71 -13.85 9.30
C LEU A 66 1.99 -14.04 10.79
N GLU A 67 1.88 -12.97 11.58
CA GLU A 67 2.08 -12.98 13.03
C GLU A 67 0.86 -13.47 13.82
N MET A 68 -0.32 -13.51 13.19
CA MET A 68 -1.52 -14.13 13.77
C MET A 68 -1.29 -15.63 14.00
N ASP A 69 -0.93 -15.97 15.24
CA ASP A 69 -0.72 -17.35 15.68
C ASP A 69 -2.06 -18.10 15.80
N GLU A 70 -2.57 -18.57 14.67
CA GLU A 70 -3.75 -19.43 14.67
C GLU A 70 -3.33 -20.89 14.84
N THR A 71 -3.58 -21.50 16.00
CA THR A 71 -3.31 -22.93 16.26
C THR A 71 -4.10 -23.88 15.34
N GLU A 72 -4.89 -23.34 14.42
CA GLU A 72 -5.75 -24.06 13.48
C GLU A 72 -5.14 -24.15 12.07
N PRO A 73 -5.54 -25.14 11.26
CA PRO A 73 -5.11 -25.24 9.86
C PRO A 73 -5.65 -24.08 9.02
N LEU A 74 -4.77 -23.38 8.30
CA LEU A 74 -5.17 -22.33 7.36
C LEU A 74 -6.13 -22.87 6.29
N THR A 75 -7.26 -22.18 6.12
CA THR A 75 -8.29 -22.49 5.13
C THR A 75 -8.11 -21.68 3.85
N ALA A 76 -8.80 -22.09 2.78
CA ALA A 76 -8.87 -21.29 1.56
C ALA A 76 -9.57 -19.93 1.78
N ILE A 77 -10.39 -19.81 2.84
CA ILE A 77 -11.04 -18.56 3.21
C ILE A 77 -10.00 -17.61 3.79
N ASP A 78 -9.07 -18.09 4.60
CA ASP A 78 -7.99 -17.27 5.18
C ASP A 78 -7.05 -16.72 4.10
N TYR A 79 -6.79 -17.52 3.05
CA TYR A 79 -6.11 -17.04 1.85
C TYR A 79 -6.88 -15.92 1.14
N ILE A 80 -8.20 -16.09 0.96
CA ILE A 80 -9.04 -15.09 0.31
C ILE A 80 -9.08 -13.81 1.16
N THR A 81 -9.18 -13.92 2.47
CA THR A 81 -9.16 -12.79 3.40
C THR A 81 -7.81 -12.07 3.35
N MET A 82 -6.69 -12.78 3.39
CA MET A 82 -5.35 -12.17 3.36
C MET A 82 -4.99 -11.56 2.00
N ALA A 83 -5.31 -12.23 0.89
CA ALA A 83 -4.86 -11.78 -0.43
C ALA A 83 -5.90 -10.91 -1.14
N LYS A 84 -7.20 -11.24 -1.05
CA LYS A 84 -8.22 -10.59 -1.88
C LYS A 84 -8.74 -9.31 -1.26
N TYR A 85 -8.98 -9.28 0.06
CA TYR A 85 -9.54 -8.10 0.72
C TYR A 85 -8.56 -6.92 0.70
N PRO A 86 -7.29 -7.06 1.10
CA PRO A 86 -6.29 -6.00 0.95
C PRO A 86 -6.10 -5.51 -0.49
N LEU A 87 -6.13 -6.42 -1.49
CA LEU A 87 -6.06 -6.04 -2.91
C LEU A 87 -7.25 -5.19 -3.37
N THR A 88 -8.41 -5.31 -2.73
CA THR A 88 -9.57 -4.45 -3.04
C THR A 88 -9.43 -3.05 -2.45
N LEU A 89 -8.66 -2.89 -1.38
CA LEU A 89 -8.47 -1.61 -0.72
C LEU A 89 -7.46 -0.73 -1.48
N LEU A 90 -6.42 -1.33 -2.06
CA LEU A 90 -5.34 -0.55 -2.71
C LEU A 90 -5.62 -0.22 -4.18
N GLN A 91 -6.66 0.56 -4.41
CA GLN A 91 -7.00 1.12 -5.72
C GLN A 91 -6.68 2.62 -5.75
N PRO A 92 -5.81 3.08 -6.66
CA PRO A 92 -5.56 4.51 -6.78
C PRO A 92 -6.79 5.20 -7.36
N TYR A 93 -6.95 6.49 -7.08
CA TYR A 93 -7.94 7.31 -7.78
C TYR A 93 -7.70 7.30 -9.30
N ILE A 94 -8.77 7.46 -10.08
CA ILE A 94 -8.78 7.30 -11.55
C ILE A 94 -7.68 8.10 -12.27
N GLU A 95 -7.34 9.29 -11.77
CA GLU A 95 -6.31 10.15 -12.35
C GLU A 95 -4.87 9.59 -12.21
N PHE A 96 -4.65 8.61 -11.33
CA PHE A 96 -3.37 7.96 -11.08
C PHE A 96 -3.31 6.51 -11.59
N GLU A 97 -4.38 5.96 -12.17
CA GLU A 97 -4.42 4.57 -12.65
C GLU A 97 -3.32 4.29 -13.69
N GLN A 98 -3.09 5.20 -14.63
CA GLN A 98 -2.04 5.01 -15.64
C GLN A 98 -0.64 5.03 -15.03
N ASP A 99 -0.40 5.92 -14.05
CA ASP A 99 0.86 5.98 -13.32
C ASP A 99 1.06 4.66 -12.53
N TRP A 100 0.00 4.13 -11.92
CA TRP A 100 -0.01 2.87 -11.17
C TRP A 100 0.28 1.64 -12.04
N GLU A 101 -0.32 1.56 -13.22
CA GLU A 101 -0.04 0.49 -14.19
C GLU A 101 1.40 0.55 -14.68
N ARG A 102 1.94 1.75 -14.97
CA ARG A 102 3.36 1.93 -15.33
C ARG A 102 4.31 1.50 -14.20
N PHE A 103 3.94 1.81 -12.96
CA PHE A 103 4.65 1.38 -11.76
C PHE A 103 4.53 -0.14 -11.51
N LYS A 104 3.65 -0.83 -12.24
CA LYS A 104 3.30 -2.25 -12.08
C LYS A 104 2.72 -2.57 -10.70
N GLY A 105 1.98 -1.62 -10.11
CA GLY A 105 1.51 -1.75 -8.73
C GLY A 105 0.65 -3.00 -8.50
N ARG A 106 -0.32 -3.29 -9.38
CA ARG A 106 -1.15 -4.52 -9.28
C ARG A 106 -0.33 -5.81 -9.36
N VAL A 107 0.74 -5.83 -10.16
CA VAL A 107 1.61 -7.01 -10.29
C VAL A 107 2.39 -7.22 -8.99
N ARG A 108 3.00 -6.15 -8.47
CA ARG A 108 3.76 -6.18 -7.21
C ARG A 108 2.90 -6.67 -6.04
N LEU A 109 1.67 -6.14 -5.89
CA LEU A 109 0.76 -6.58 -4.83
C LEU A 109 0.43 -8.09 -4.91
N LYS A 110 0.23 -8.62 -6.13
CA LYS A 110 0.00 -10.07 -6.33
C LYS A 110 1.22 -10.89 -5.96
N GLU A 111 2.42 -10.43 -6.34
CA GLU A 111 3.68 -11.09 -6.01
C GLU A 111 3.93 -11.11 -4.49
N MET A 112 3.67 -9.99 -3.81
CA MET A 112 3.74 -9.89 -2.34
C MET A 112 2.77 -10.86 -1.67
N SER A 113 1.50 -10.88 -2.09
CA SER A 113 0.50 -11.80 -1.53
C SER A 113 0.91 -13.27 -1.67
N ALA A 114 1.43 -13.64 -2.85
CA ALA A 114 1.92 -15.00 -3.10
C ALA A 114 3.18 -15.34 -2.30
N LEU A 115 4.05 -14.36 -2.01
CA LEU A 115 5.21 -14.53 -1.14
C LEU A 115 4.77 -14.80 0.31
N TYR A 116 3.92 -13.95 0.87
CA TYR A 116 3.47 -14.07 2.26
C TYR A 116 2.65 -15.34 2.50
N TRP A 117 1.82 -15.75 1.54
CA TRP A 117 1.14 -17.06 1.59
C TRP A 117 2.13 -18.22 1.74
N ARG A 118 3.21 -18.23 0.95
CA ARG A 118 4.24 -19.27 1.06
C ARG A 118 4.93 -19.26 2.41
N LYS A 119 5.22 -18.08 2.98
CA LYS A 119 5.80 -17.94 4.32
C LYS A 119 4.89 -18.56 5.38
N MET A 120 3.59 -18.23 5.38
CA MET A 120 2.62 -18.78 6.34
C MET A 120 2.51 -20.31 6.23
N MET A 121 2.42 -20.85 5.02
CA MET A 121 2.33 -22.30 4.81
C MET A 121 3.58 -23.05 5.30
N GLN A 122 4.76 -22.43 5.21
CA GLN A 122 6.01 -23.01 5.74
C GLN A 122 6.05 -22.98 7.27
N ALA A 123 5.58 -21.89 7.89
CA ALA A 123 5.55 -21.76 9.35
C ALA A 123 4.66 -22.83 10.01
N LYS A 124 3.55 -23.22 9.37
CA LYS A 124 2.62 -24.25 9.90
C LYS A 124 3.12 -25.70 9.74
N GLN A 125 4.18 -25.94 8.96
CA GLN A 125 4.77 -27.28 8.79
C GLN A 125 5.86 -27.58 9.83
N GLN A 126 6.27 -26.57 10.61
CA GLN A 126 7.27 -26.69 11.69
C GLN A 126 6.59 -26.95 13.02
#